data_AF-D7DCE4-F1
#
_entry.id   AF-D7DCE4-F1
#
_cell.length_a   1.000
_cell.length_b   1.000
_cell.length_c   1.000
_cell.angle_alpha   90.00
_cell.angle_beta   90.00
_cell.angle_gamma   90.00
#
_symmetry.space_group_name_H-M   'P 1'
#
loop_
_entity.id
_entity.type
_entity.pdbx_description
1 polymer ?
#
loop_
_entity_poly.entity_id
_entity_poly.type
_entity_poly.pdbx_seq_one_letter_code
_entity_poly.pdbx_strand_id
1 'polypeptide(L)'
;MLKIGQHYYVRTTITVFREKALHGGVASSIKYYMLSKKSIDYTVAVKSFNIISGKPIFLYSPYEAINVTGSFEVAPINISKIPQRLL
;
A
#
# COMPACT_ATOMS: atom_id res chain seq x y z
N MET A 1 -1.31 -20.10 3.89
CA MET A 1 -1.78 -19.69 2.55
C MET A 1 -2.72 -20.78 2.06
N LEU A 2 -3.96 -20.45 1.71
CA LEU A 2 -4.95 -21.41 1.20
C LEU A 2 -5.17 -21.15 -0.29
N LYS A 3 -5.12 -22.19 -1.14
CA LYS A 3 -5.31 -22.09 -2.59
C LYS A 3 -6.72 -22.57 -2.97
N ILE A 4 -7.48 -21.74 -3.69
CA ILE A 4 -8.79 -22.09 -4.28
C ILE A 4 -8.72 -21.75 -5.77
N GLY A 5 -8.68 -22.76 -6.63
CA GLY A 5 -8.39 -22.57 -8.05
C GLY A 5 -7.00 -21.95 -8.28
N GLN A 6 -6.92 -20.86 -9.05
CA GLN A 6 -5.69 -20.08 -9.26
C GLN A 6 -5.54 -18.90 -8.26
N HIS A 7 -6.45 -18.78 -7.29
CA HIS A 7 -6.43 -17.71 -6.30
C HIS A 7 -5.83 -18.18 -4.97
N TYR A 8 -5.09 -17.29 -4.33
CA TYR A 8 -4.46 -17.55 -3.04
C TYR A 8 -5.01 -16.60 -1.99
N TYR A 9 -5.54 -17.16 -0.90
CA TYR A 9 -5.82 -16.41 0.32
C TYR A 9 -4.50 -16.22 1.07
N VAL A 10 -4.04 -14.98 1.07
CA VAL A 10 -2.76 -14.56 1.63
C VAL A 10 -2.96 -13.51 2.71
N ARG A 11 -2.14 -13.59 3.76
CA ARG A 11 -2.02 -12.59 4.81
C ARG A 11 -0.54 -12.37 5.08
N THR A 12 -0.17 -11.13 5.34
CA THR A 12 1.19 -10.76 5.69
C THR A 12 1.64 -11.41 6.99
N THR A 13 2.92 -11.80 7.04
CA THR A 13 3.60 -12.27 8.26
C THR A 13 4.16 -11.12 9.10
N ILE A 14 4.24 -9.91 8.54
CA ILE A 14 4.80 -8.73 9.20
C ILE A 14 3.78 -8.21 10.23
N THR A 15 4.15 -8.24 11.52
CA THR A 15 3.26 -7.90 12.65
C THR A 15 2.64 -6.52 12.53
N VAL A 16 3.42 -5.48 12.25
CA VAL A 16 2.89 -4.10 12.16
C VAL A 16 1.83 -3.94 11.06
N PHE A 17 1.92 -4.69 9.96
CA PHE A 17 0.89 -4.66 8.92
C PHE A 17 -0.36 -5.46 9.31
N ARG A 18 -0.21 -6.54 10.10
CA ARG A 18 -1.37 -7.31 10.61
C ARG A 18 -2.23 -6.49 11.56
N GLU A 19 -1.62 -5.59 12.32
CA GLU A 19 -2.29 -4.75 13.31
C GLU A 19 -2.98 -3.54 12.68
N LYS A 20 -2.39 -2.96 11.62
CA LYS A 20 -2.91 -1.74 10.98
C LYS A 20 -3.80 -1.98 9.77
N ALA A 21 -3.62 -3.07 9.03
CA ALA A 21 -4.33 -3.27 7.77
C ALA A 21 -5.77 -3.72 7.98
N LEU A 22 -6.70 -3.17 7.18
CA LEU A 22 -8.11 -3.58 7.15
C LEU A 22 -8.31 -5.02 6.66
N HIS A 23 -7.38 -5.54 5.86
CA HIS A 23 -7.42 -6.88 5.28
C HIS A 23 -6.10 -7.64 5.55
N GLY A 24 -5.71 -8.55 4.66
CA GLY A 24 -4.48 -9.33 4.81
C GLY A 24 -3.16 -8.53 4.80
N GLY A 25 -3.17 -7.20 4.66
CA GLY A 25 -1.97 -6.36 4.63
C GLY A 25 -1.05 -6.60 3.43
N VAL A 26 -1.57 -7.25 2.39
CA VAL A 26 -0.79 -7.73 1.23
C VAL A 26 -0.23 -6.56 0.42
N ALA A 27 -1.07 -5.57 0.10
CA ALA A 27 -0.66 -4.40 -0.69
C ALA A 27 0.48 -3.63 0.00
N SER A 28 0.35 -3.37 1.30
CA SER A 28 1.41 -2.72 2.09
C SER A 28 2.70 -3.54 2.13
N SER A 29 2.57 -4.87 2.27
CA SER A 29 3.72 -5.78 2.35
C SER A 29 4.50 -5.83 1.03
N ILE A 30 3.81 -5.85 -0.11
CA ILE A 30 4.45 -5.81 -1.42
C ILE A 30 5.22 -4.49 -1.60
N LYS A 31 4.59 -3.35 -1.29
CA LYS A 31 5.24 -2.03 -1.38
C LYS A 31 6.48 -1.95 -0.50
N TYR A 32 6.36 -2.39 0.75
CA TYR A 32 7.48 -2.45 1.69
C TYR A 32 8.63 -3.30 1.15
N TYR A 33 8.31 -4.50 0.65
CA TYR A 33 9.29 -5.43 0.11
C TYR A 33 10.03 -4.83 -1.09
N MET A 34 9.29 -4.32 -2.08
CA MET A 34 9.87 -3.75 -3.31
C MET A 34 10.78 -2.56 -3.02
N LEU A 35 10.38 -1.65 -2.13
CA LEU A 35 11.22 -0.55 -1.68
C LEU A 35 12.45 -1.05 -0.91
N SER A 36 12.31 -2.06 -0.04
CA SER A 36 13.41 -2.58 0.77
C SER A 36 14.48 -3.29 -0.06
N LYS A 37 14.06 -3.92 -1.16
CA LYS A 37 14.93 -4.57 -2.13
C LYS A 37 15.45 -3.62 -3.21
N LYS A 38 15.05 -2.34 -3.16
CA LYS A 38 15.37 -1.33 -4.18
C LYS A 38 14.98 -1.80 -5.59
N SER A 39 13.89 -2.57 -5.71
CA SER A 39 13.36 -3.00 -7.00
C SER A 39 12.52 -1.92 -7.68
N ILE A 40 12.11 -0.91 -6.91
CA ILE A 40 11.48 0.34 -7.36
C ILE A 40 12.08 1.49 -6.56
N ASP A 41 12.18 2.67 -7.17
CA ASP A 41 12.64 3.89 -6.50
C ASP A 41 11.55 4.52 -5.63
N TYR A 42 10.30 4.39 -6.07
CA TYR A 42 9.13 4.88 -5.36
C TYR A 42 7.86 4.11 -5.70
N THR A 43 6.83 4.29 -4.88
CA THR A 43 5.46 3.84 -5.18
C THR A 43 4.44 4.88 -4.72
N VAL A 44 3.21 4.79 -5.21
CA VAL A 44 2.12 5.68 -4.80
C VAL A 44 1.25 4.98 -3.75
N ALA A 45 0.87 5.72 -2.73
CA ALA A 45 -0.16 5.31 -1.78
C ALA A 45 -1.14 6.45 -1.52
N VAL A 46 -2.21 6.12 -0.80
CA VAL A 46 -3.23 7.09 -0.43
C VAL A 46 -3.13 7.31 1.07
N LYS A 47 -2.91 8.57 1.47
CA LYS A 47 -2.97 8.97 2.87
C LYS A 47 -4.33 9.59 3.13
N SER A 48 -5.09 8.98 4.03
CA SER A 48 -6.39 9.51 4.48
C SER A 48 -6.16 10.64 5.49
N PHE A 49 -6.90 11.74 5.34
CA PHE A 49 -6.96 12.83 6.33
C PHE A 49 -8.26 12.77 7.15
N ASN A 50 -9.31 12.20 6.56
CA ASN A 50 -10.57 11.85 7.19
C ASN A 50 -11.27 10.73 6.38
N ILE A 51 -12.45 10.28 6.83
CA ILE A 51 -13.22 9.19 6.22
C ILE A 51 -13.60 9.49 4.76
N ILE A 52 -13.68 10.76 4.34
CA ILE A 52 -14.19 11.14 3.01
C ILE A 52 -13.05 11.50 2.05
N SER A 53 -11.88 11.90 2.57
CA SER A 53 -10.79 12.48 1.78
C SER A 53 -9.45 11.80 2.03
N GLY A 54 -8.79 11.47 0.93
CA GLY A 54 -7.39 11.08 0.90
C GLY A 54 -6.65 11.86 -0.17
N LYS A 55 -5.33 11.96 -0.02
CA LYS A 55 -4.45 12.45 -1.10
C LYS A 55 -3.47 11.37 -1.49
N PRO A 56 -3.15 11.26 -2.79
CA PRO A 56 -2.05 10.43 -3.20
C PRO A 56 -0.75 11.03 -2.68
N ILE A 57 0.13 10.16 -2.18
CA ILE A 57 1.47 10.50 -1.76
C ILE A 57 2.46 9.51 -2.36
N PHE A 58 3.67 9.98 -2.61
CA PHE A 58 4.78 9.13 -3.01
C PHE A 58 5.43 8.54 -1.76
N LEU A 59 5.80 7.26 -1.83
CA LEU A 59 6.59 6.55 -0.84
C LEU A 59 7.93 6.21 -1.49
N TYR A 60 9.00 6.66 -0.86
CA TYR A 60 10.39 6.45 -1.27
C TYR A 60 11.14 5.50 -0.33
N SER A 61 10.55 5.18 0.84
CA SER A 61 11.16 4.28 1.81
C SER A 61 10.19 3.21 2.33
N PRO A 62 10.71 2.03 2.76
CA PRO A 62 9.87 0.98 3.33
C PRO A 62 9.07 1.47 4.56
N TYR A 63 9.65 2.34 5.38
CA TYR A 63 9.00 2.86 6.58
C TYR A 63 7.76 3.71 6.28
N GLU A 64 7.76 4.44 5.16
CA GLU A 64 6.58 5.20 4.74
C GLU A 64 5.40 4.28 4.39
N ALA A 65 5.67 3.07 3.88
CA ALA A 65 4.63 2.07 3.65
C ALA A 65 3.93 1.62 4.95
N ILE A 66 4.67 1.58 6.07
CA ILE A 66 4.11 1.30 7.40
C ILE A 66 3.18 2.41 7.87
N ASN A 67 3.54 3.66 7.60
CA ASN A 67 2.78 4.82 8.06
C ASN A 67 1.46 5.03 7.32
N VAL A 68 1.35 4.56 6.09
CA VAL A 68 0.12 4.69 5.29
C VAL A 68 -0.80 3.47 5.37
N THR A 69 -0.34 2.37 5.96
CA THR A 69 -1.14 1.14 6.09
C THR A 69 -2.36 1.39 6.96
N GLY A 70 -3.52 0.93 6.52
CA GLY A 70 -4.78 1.12 7.26
C GLY A 70 -5.43 2.48 7.03
N SER A 71 -4.90 3.32 6.14
CA SER A 71 -5.59 4.55 5.70
C SER A 71 -6.96 4.18 5.12
N PHE A 72 -8.01 4.80 5.66
CA PHE A 72 -9.44 4.49 5.49
C PHE A 72 -9.96 4.37 4.05
N GLU A 73 -11.19 3.86 3.91
CA GLU A 73 -12.02 3.94 2.71
C GLU A 73 -12.23 5.41 2.31
N VAL A 74 -11.35 5.96 1.48
CA VAL A 74 -11.53 7.30 0.94
C VAL A 74 -12.24 7.22 -0.41
N ALA A 75 -12.87 8.33 -0.81
CA ALA A 75 -13.44 8.45 -2.15
C ALA A 75 -12.41 8.08 -3.23
N PRO A 76 -12.84 7.52 -4.38
CA PRO A 76 -11.94 7.09 -5.45
C PRO A 76 -10.96 8.20 -5.85
N ILE A 77 -9.66 7.90 -5.78
CA ILE A 77 -8.62 8.83 -6.20
C ILE A 77 -8.22 8.53 -7.64
N ASN A 78 -8.32 9.55 -8.51
CA ASN A 78 -7.88 9.42 -9.88
C ASN A 78 -6.35 9.49 -9.98
N ILE A 79 -5.72 8.32 -10.01
CA ILE A 79 -4.26 8.18 -10.12
C ILE A 79 -3.70 8.61 -11.49
N SER A 80 -4.53 8.70 -12.55
CA SER A 80 -4.04 9.09 -13.89
C SER A 80 -3.68 10.58 -13.99
N LYS A 81 -4.13 11.39 -13.03
CA LYS A 81 -3.76 12.81 -12.92
C LYS A 81 -2.47 13.04 -12.13
N ILE A 82 -1.88 12.00 -11.55
CA ILE A 82 -0.58 12.09 -10.88
C ILE A 82 0.49 12.12 -11.96
N PRO A 83 1.37 13.13 -12.02
CA PRO A 83 2.40 13.22 -13.04
C PRO A 83 3.23 11.93 -13.07
N GLN A 84 3.13 11.18 -14.17
CA GLN A 84 3.94 9.98 -14.43
C GLN A 84 5.38 10.33 -14.83
N ARG A 85 5.79 11.60 -14.73
CA ARG A 85 7.10 12.09 -15.15
C ARG A 85 8.18 11.70 -14.15
N LEU A 86 8.53 10.42 -14.11
CA LEU A 86 9.81 9.85 -13.66
C LEU A 86 9.95 8.42 -14.23
N LEU A 87 9.68 8.25 -15.53
CA LEU A 87 10.15 7.09 -16.32
C LEU A 87 11.37 7.52 -17.13
#